data_AF-A0A258CKP4-F1
#
_entry.id   AF-A0A258CKP4-F1
#
_cell.length_a   1.000
_cell.length_b   1.000
_cell.length_c   1.000
_cell.angle_alpha   90.00
_cell.angle_beta   90.00
_cell.angle_gamma   90.00
#
_symmetry.space_group_name_H-M   'P 1'
#
loop_
_entity.id
_entity.type
_entity.pdbx_description
1 polymer ?
#
loop_
_entity_poly.entity_id
_entity_poly.type
_entity_poly.pdbx_seq_one_letter_code
_entity_poly.pdbx_strand_id
1 'polypeptide(L)'
;FVFQRFYFINNDDLVEIIGNSNEPSKIVVHLNNMFAAISGVEMTDATKAAPGSALAVSIASKEGEVVPLMTAVDVTAGVKDWLASLESQMAITLASLLQEAISASPSENSKMLQWVDKYPAQVVILTSQLVWSQNCEKSLSVEGAGKVHEAQSTGLQLLESKLHSLSECVLQDMESALRKKCEQLLTEMVHQRDVLRQLIADKVASSNDFGWLYHLRFYWNPSEKNLMQRLCIRMSNASFFYGFKYLGIGERLVQTPLTDRCYLTLTQALHFRMGANPFGPAGTGKTESVKMLGSQLGRFVLVFNCDSSFDYAAMGRIFSGLCQVGAWGCFDEFNRLEERILSAVSQQILTIQKGLLAHQTQIELLGNPCKLSKDVGIFVTMNPGYAGRSNLPDNLKQLFRAVAMSVPDRKLIAQVMLFSQLCLCFCQFFFQFGNNGLLRRQLYCIGMAIGSLVQLFRGFCRLVLLSHCYNTPI
;
A
#
# COMPACT_ATOMS: atom_id res chain seq x y z
N PHE A 1 18.66 -19.38 14.46
CA PHE A 1 17.54 -18.44 14.30
C PHE A 1 16.77 -18.79 13.03
N VAL A 2 15.44 -18.81 13.11
CA VAL A 2 14.54 -19.10 11.97
C VAL A 2 14.38 -17.82 11.15
N PHE A 3 14.37 -17.91 9.82
CA PHE A 3 14.02 -16.77 8.96
C PHE A 3 12.60 -16.31 9.29
N GLN A 4 12.41 -15.04 9.62
CA GLN A 4 11.20 -14.58 10.33
C GLN A 4 9.93 -14.69 9.49
N ARG A 5 10.04 -14.73 8.15
CA ARG A 5 8.87 -14.86 7.27
C ARG A 5 8.29 -16.28 7.20
N PHE A 6 9.02 -17.29 7.68
CA PHE A 6 8.51 -18.67 7.76
C PHE A 6 7.29 -18.81 8.69
N TYR A 7 7.02 -17.84 9.57
CA TYR A 7 5.80 -17.80 10.38
C TYR A 7 4.51 -17.66 9.56
N PHE A 8 4.61 -17.23 8.30
CA PHE A 8 3.45 -16.98 7.44
C PHE A 8 3.28 -18.01 6.33
N ILE A 9 4.14 -19.02 6.30
CA ILE A 9 4.08 -20.12 5.35
C ILE A 9 3.34 -21.28 6.01
N ASN A 10 2.57 -22.03 5.23
CA ASN A 10 1.96 -23.27 5.70
C ASN A 10 3.08 -24.31 6.02
N ASN A 11 2.73 -25.39 6.73
CA ASN A 11 3.73 -26.39 7.09
C ASN A 11 4.26 -27.17 5.88
N ASP A 12 3.41 -27.40 4.86
CA ASP A 12 3.75 -28.22 3.70
C ASP A 12 4.79 -27.53 2.81
N ASP A 13 4.56 -26.26 2.45
CA ASP A 13 5.54 -25.43 1.72
C ASP A 13 6.81 -25.24 2.56
N LEU A 14 6.71 -25.11 3.90
CA LEU A 14 7.90 -24.99 4.75
C LEU A 14 8.77 -26.26 4.68
N VAL A 15 8.15 -27.44 4.68
CA VAL A 15 8.84 -28.71 4.48
C VAL A 15 9.45 -28.78 3.08
N GLU A 16 8.75 -28.30 2.05
CA GLU A 16 9.28 -28.25 0.68
C GLU A 16 10.50 -27.32 0.55
N ILE A 17 10.44 -26.13 1.15
CA ILE A 17 11.53 -25.15 1.18
C ILE A 17 12.76 -25.72 1.90
N ILE A 18 12.55 -26.39 3.04
CA ILE A 18 13.65 -26.99 3.82
C ILE A 18 14.19 -28.25 3.14
N GLY A 19 13.32 -29.08 2.58
CA GLY A 19 13.68 -30.34 1.90
C GLY A 19 14.45 -30.10 0.60
N ASN A 20 14.15 -29.01 -0.12
CA ASN A 20 14.81 -28.61 -1.36
C ASN A 20 15.80 -27.46 -1.14
N SER A 21 16.42 -27.37 0.05
CA SER A 21 17.24 -26.22 0.44
C SER A 21 18.41 -25.91 -0.49
N ASN A 22 18.88 -26.94 -1.21
CA ASN A 22 20.03 -26.86 -2.11
C ASN A 22 19.63 -26.58 -3.58
N GLU A 23 18.33 -26.47 -3.86
CA GLU A 23 17.79 -26.22 -5.20
C GLU A 23 17.02 -24.89 -5.23
N PRO A 24 17.70 -23.75 -5.43
CA PRO A 24 17.08 -22.42 -5.40
C PRO A 24 15.86 -22.30 -6.30
N SER A 25 15.88 -22.92 -7.49
CA SER A 25 14.78 -22.91 -8.45
C SER A 25 13.45 -23.41 -7.88
N LYS A 26 13.48 -24.37 -6.95
CA LYS A 26 12.26 -24.88 -6.28
C LYS A 26 11.78 -23.90 -5.21
N ILE A 27 12.70 -23.24 -4.51
CA ILE A 27 12.36 -22.27 -3.46
C ILE A 27 11.73 -20.99 -4.05
N VAL A 28 12.17 -20.58 -5.25
CA VAL A 28 11.67 -19.38 -5.94
C VAL A 28 10.14 -19.40 -6.10
N VAL A 29 9.54 -20.57 -6.29
CA VAL A 29 8.09 -20.74 -6.46
C VAL A 29 7.31 -20.29 -5.23
N HIS A 30 7.91 -20.36 -4.03
CA HIS A 30 7.29 -19.97 -2.76
C HIS A 30 7.56 -18.50 -2.36
N LEU A 31 8.32 -17.73 -3.15
CA LEU A 31 8.63 -16.32 -2.81
C LEU A 31 7.39 -15.44 -2.72
N ASN A 32 6.37 -15.72 -3.54
CA ASN A 32 5.08 -15.02 -3.53
C ASN A 32 4.31 -15.18 -2.20
N ASN A 33 4.55 -16.26 -1.45
CA ASN A 33 3.95 -16.51 -0.15
C ASN A 33 4.73 -15.80 0.97
N MET A 34 6.02 -15.53 0.76
CA MET A 34 6.89 -14.88 1.73
C MET A 34 6.95 -13.36 1.60
N PHE A 35 6.90 -12.83 0.37
CA PHE A 35 7.08 -11.42 0.05
C PHE A 35 5.82 -10.83 -0.58
N ALA A 36 5.65 -9.51 -0.48
CA ALA A 36 4.43 -8.86 -0.98
C ALA A 36 4.28 -8.97 -2.50
N ALA A 37 5.38 -8.80 -3.25
CA ALA A 37 5.33 -8.74 -4.71
C ALA A 37 6.48 -9.46 -5.41
N ILE A 38 7.41 -10.10 -4.68
CA ILE A 38 8.44 -10.92 -5.32
C ILE A 38 7.79 -12.25 -5.74
N SER A 39 7.61 -12.45 -7.04
CA SER A 39 7.15 -13.72 -7.60
C SER A 39 8.29 -14.55 -8.18
N GLY A 40 9.44 -13.93 -8.44
CA GLY A 40 10.59 -14.59 -9.02
C GLY A 40 11.89 -13.81 -8.80
N VAL A 41 13.00 -14.45 -9.11
CA VAL A 41 14.33 -13.83 -9.20
C VAL A 41 14.99 -14.28 -10.50
N GLU A 42 15.67 -13.38 -11.19
CA GLU A 42 16.51 -13.78 -12.33
C GLU A 42 17.89 -14.14 -11.80
N MET A 43 18.37 -15.31 -12.17
CA MET A 43 19.69 -15.80 -11.79
C MET A 43 20.67 -15.62 -12.96
N THR A 44 21.94 -15.38 -12.67
CA THR A 44 22.99 -15.36 -13.70
C THR A 44 23.04 -16.67 -14.47
N ASP A 45 23.26 -16.59 -15.78
CA ASP A 45 23.51 -17.77 -16.62
C ASP A 45 24.63 -18.64 -16.03
N ALA A 46 24.35 -19.94 -15.89
CA ALA A 46 25.30 -20.93 -15.40
C ALA A 46 26.61 -21.00 -16.22
N THR A 47 26.63 -20.45 -17.44
CA THR A 47 27.79 -20.39 -18.33
C THR A 47 28.74 -19.23 -18.04
N LYS A 48 28.29 -18.19 -17.32
CA LYS A 48 29.09 -17.02 -16.93
C LYS A 48 29.47 -17.01 -15.45
N ALA A 49 28.78 -17.80 -14.64
CA ALA A 49 29.07 -17.95 -13.22
C ALA A 49 30.18 -19.00 -12.99
N ALA A 50 30.97 -18.83 -11.93
CA ALA A 50 31.91 -19.88 -11.52
C ALA A 50 31.12 -21.18 -11.25
N PRO A 51 31.65 -22.37 -11.63
CA PRO A 51 30.96 -23.63 -11.42
C PRO A 51 30.59 -23.79 -9.94
N GLY A 52 29.29 -23.90 -9.66
CA GLY A 52 28.73 -24.00 -8.30
C GLY A 52 28.27 -22.67 -7.68
N SER A 53 28.30 -21.54 -8.40
CA SER A 53 27.73 -20.27 -7.96
C SER A 53 26.49 -19.91 -8.77
N ALA A 54 25.39 -19.58 -8.08
CA ALA A 54 24.18 -19.03 -8.68
C ALA A 54 23.86 -17.73 -7.95
N LEU A 55 23.81 -16.63 -8.70
CA LEU A 55 23.57 -15.30 -8.15
C LEU A 55 22.22 -14.78 -8.64
N ALA A 56 21.34 -14.40 -7.72
CA ALA A 56 20.15 -13.63 -8.04
C ALA A 56 20.54 -12.18 -8.33
N VAL A 57 20.29 -11.72 -9.56
CA VAL A 57 20.67 -10.38 -10.05
C VAL A 57 19.50 -9.40 -10.10
N SER A 58 18.27 -9.90 -10.17
CA SER A 58 17.07 -9.08 -10.16
C SER A 58 15.94 -9.79 -9.44
N ILE A 59 14.97 -9.00 -8.97
CA ILE A 59 13.69 -9.50 -8.46
C ILE A 59 12.61 -9.19 -9.49
N ALA A 60 11.65 -10.09 -9.65
CA ALA A 60 10.54 -9.95 -10.58
C ALA A 60 9.20 -10.00 -9.84
N SER A 61 8.24 -9.19 -10.31
CA SER A 61 6.84 -9.23 -9.89
C SER A 61 5.97 -10.05 -10.83
N LYS A 62 4.78 -10.42 -10.34
CA LYS A 62 3.80 -11.18 -11.11
C LYS A 62 3.30 -10.41 -12.33
N GLU A 63 3.33 -9.08 -12.25
CA GLU A 63 2.89 -8.17 -13.30
C GLU A 63 3.97 -7.92 -14.36
N GLY A 64 5.16 -8.53 -14.22
CA GLY A 64 6.26 -8.46 -15.19
C GLY A 64 7.26 -7.35 -14.92
N GLU A 65 7.13 -6.58 -13.84
CA GLU A 65 8.17 -5.62 -13.45
C GLU A 65 9.40 -6.35 -12.92
N VAL A 66 10.56 -6.02 -13.49
CA VAL A 66 11.87 -6.53 -13.07
C VAL A 66 12.68 -5.40 -12.45
N VAL A 67 13.27 -5.65 -11.28
CA VAL A 67 14.10 -4.69 -10.55
C VAL A 67 15.51 -5.25 -10.38
N PRO A 68 16.52 -4.69 -11.05
CA PRO A 68 17.91 -5.13 -10.88
C PRO A 68 18.41 -4.78 -9.47
N LEU A 69 19.04 -5.75 -8.82
CA LEU A 69 19.63 -5.56 -7.49
C LEU A 69 20.95 -4.78 -7.60
N MET A 70 21.17 -3.86 -6.66
CA MET A 70 22.45 -3.13 -6.57
C MET A 70 23.63 -4.06 -6.26
N THR A 71 23.36 -5.16 -5.56
CA THR A 71 24.33 -6.21 -5.28
C THR A 71 23.62 -7.54 -5.43
N ALA A 72 24.18 -8.42 -6.26
CA ALA A 72 23.63 -9.74 -6.50
C ALA A 72 23.69 -10.59 -5.22
N VAL A 73 22.70 -11.47 -5.04
CA VAL A 73 22.57 -12.31 -3.85
C VAL A 73 22.98 -13.73 -4.20
N ASP A 74 23.90 -14.30 -3.43
CA ASP A 74 24.29 -15.70 -3.56
C ASP A 74 23.17 -16.61 -3.05
N VAL A 75 22.50 -17.31 -3.97
CA VAL A 75 21.39 -18.23 -3.65
C VAL A 75 21.89 -19.64 -3.31
N THR A 76 23.19 -19.90 -3.39
CA THR A 76 23.79 -21.19 -3.00
C THR A 76 24.09 -21.28 -1.51
N ALA A 77 24.07 -20.15 -0.80
CA ALA A 77 24.13 -20.10 0.64
C ALA A 77 22.92 -20.81 1.28
N GLY A 78 22.97 -21.05 2.60
CA GLY A 78 21.84 -21.63 3.32
C GLY A 78 20.55 -20.84 3.08
N VAL A 79 19.41 -21.52 2.92
CA VAL A 79 18.13 -20.90 2.52
C VAL A 79 17.76 -19.69 3.35
N LYS A 80 17.98 -19.79 4.65
CA LYS A 80 17.67 -18.72 5.62
C LYS A 80 18.54 -17.49 5.38
N ASP A 81 19.80 -17.70 5.02
CA ASP A 81 20.81 -16.65 4.89
C ASP A 81 20.65 -15.92 3.55
N TRP A 82 20.40 -16.64 2.46
CA TRP A 82 20.17 -15.97 1.17
C TRP A 82 18.81 -15.27 1.12
N LEU A 83 17.75 -15.81 1.74
CA LEU A 83 16.46 -15.11 1.84
C LEU A 83 16.57 -13.83 2.68
N ALA A 84 17.32 -13.88 3.78
CA ALA A 84 17.60 -12.69 4.60
C ALA A 84 18.45 -11.67 3.83
N SER A 85 19.44 -12.14 3.05
CA SER A 85 20.26 -11.29 2.19
C SER A 85 19.44 -10.67 1.07
N LEU A 86 18.53 -11.42 0.45
CA LEU A 86 17.59 -10.92 -0.56
C LEU A 86 16.69 -9.83 0.02
N GLU A 87 16.14 -10.04 1.21
CA GLU A 87 15.32 -9.03 1.88
C GLU A 87 16.09 -7.74 2.17
N SER A 88 17.35 -7.86 2.61
CA SER A 88 18.22 -6.70 2.84
C SER A 88 18.59 -5.98 1.55
N GLN A 89 19.00 -6.72 0.52
CA GLN A 89 19.41 -6.14 -0.77
C GLN A 89 18.25 -5.54 -1.54
N MET A 90 17.05 -6.12 -1.46
CA MET A 90 15.82 -5.52 -1.98
C MET A 90 15.61 -4.12 -1.38
N ALA A 91 15.71 -3.99 -0.05
CA ALA A 91 15.44 -2.74 0.63
C ALA A 91 16.48 -1.67 0.29
N ILE A 92 17.77 -2.03 0.26
CA ILE A 92 18.87 -1.15 -0.15
C ILE A 92 18.69 -0.72 -1.60
N THR A 93 18.38 -1.65 -2.50
CA THR A 93 18.18 -1.39 -3.93
C THR A 93 17.08 -0.36 -4.15
N LEU A 94 15.91 -0.55 -3.54
CA LEU A 94 14.80 0.40 -3.67
C LEU A 94 15.16 1.80 -3.13
N ALA A 95 15.91 1.88 -2.02
CA ALA A 95 16.32 3.15 -1.45
C ALA A 95 17.35 3.88 -2.31
N SER A 96 18.30 3.15 -2.92
CA SER A 96 19.27 3.71 -3.87
C SER A 96 18.58 4.17 -5.16
N LEU A 97 17.70 3.33 -5.74
CA LEU A 97 16.91 3.70 -6.92
C LEU A 97 16.03 4.93 -6.66
N LEU A 98 15.47 5.07 -5.45
CA LEU A 98 14.72 6.27 -5.08
C LEU A 98 15.62 7.52 -5.07
N GLN A 99 16.81 7.44 -4.49
CA GLN A 99 17.76 8.56 -4.49
C GLN A 99 18.15 8.98 -5.93
N GLU A 100 18.38 8.01 -6.81
CA GLU A 100 18.65 8.25 -8.22
C GLU A 100 17.44 8.86 -8.94
N ALA A 101 16.24 8.31 -8.71
CA ALA A 101 15.01 8.76 -9.34
C ALA A 101 14.62 10.20 -8.95
N ILE A 102 14.81 10.57 -7.68
CA ILE A 102 14.64 11.96 -7.19
C ILE A 102 15.58 12.90 -7.94
N SER A 103 16.85 12.51 -8.10
CA SER A 103 17.86 13.34 -8.76
C SER A 103 17.65 13.45 -10.27
N ALA A 104 17.09 12.40 -10.88
CA ALA A 104 16.77 12.32 -12.30
C ALA A 104 15.33 12.75 -12.65
N SER A 105 14.56 13.27 -11.68
CA SER A 105 13.16 13.62 -11.87
C SER A 105 13.01 14.69 -12.98
N PRO A 106 12.24 14.43 -14.05
CA PRO A 106 12.21 15.30 -15.20
C PRO A 106 11.43 16.59 -14.93
N SER A 107 12.03 17.72 -15.30
CA SER A 107 11.36 19.03 -15.36
C SER A 107 10.46 19.14 -16.60
N GLU A 108 10.85 18.49 -17.70
CA GLU A 108 10.14 18.53 -18.99
C GLU A 108 9.22 17.33 -19.17
N ASN A 109 8.01 17.55 -19.69
CA ASN A 109 7.02 16.49 -19.89
C ASN A 109 7.46 15.44 -20.92
N SER A 110 8.24 15.83 -21.93
CA SER A 110 8.70 14.93 -23.01
C SER A 110 9.56 13.76 -22.52
N LYS A 111 10.27 13.94 -21.40
CA LYS A 111 11.13 12.91 -20.79
C LYS A 111 10.40 12.09 -19.71
N MET A 112 9.16 12.41 -19.40
CA MET A 112 8.40 11.77 -18.32
C MET A 112 8.21 10.28 -18.57
N LEU A 113 7.77 9.89 -19.77
CA LEU A 113 7.51 8.48 -20.08
C LEU A 113 8.78 7.63 -20.00
N GLN A 114 9.90 8.12 -20.53
CA GLN A 114 11.20 7.46 -20.44
C GLN A 114 11.66 7.29 -18.98
N TRP A 115 11.40 8.28 -18.13
CA TRP A 115 11.71 8.22 -16.71
C TRP A 115 10.80 7.21 -15.97
N VAL A 116 9.50 7.17 -16.29
CA VAL A 116 8.55 6.19 -15.73
C VAL A 116 8.92 4.76 -16.12
N ASP A 117 9.41 4.56 -17.34
CA ASP A 117 9.84 3.25 -17.83
C ASP A 117 11.11 2.76 -17.11
N LYS A 118 12.10 3.65 -16.96
CA LYS A 118 13.40 3.35 -16.36
C LYS A 118 13.32 2.86 -14.90
N TYR A 119 12.43 3.43 -14.08
CA TYR A 119 12.37 3.14 -12.65
C TYR A 119 11.18 2.21 -12.29
N PRO A 120 11.26 1.46 -11.18
CA PRO A 120 10.14 0.69 -10.68
C PRO A 120 8.94 1.59 -10.33
N ALA A 121 7.72 1.09 -10.51
CA ALA A 121 6.46 1.80 -10.28
C ALA A 121 6.40 2.42 -8.88
N GLN A 122 6.79 1.63 -7.87
CA GLN A 122 6.86 2.06 -6.48
C GLN A 122 7.79 3.28 -6.30
N VAL A 123 8.96 3.28 -6.94
CA VAL A 123 9.95 4.36 -6.86
C VAL A 123 9.46 5.62 -7.58
N VAL A 124 8.85 5.44 -8.75
CA VAL A 124 8.22 6.51 -9.54
C VAL A 124 7.15 7.23 -8.74
N ILE A 125 6.25 6.47 -8.11
CA ILE A 125 5.17 7.01 -7.27
C ILE A 125 5.72 7.76 -6.06
N LEU A 126 6.67 7.18 -5.33
CA LEU A 126 7.27 7.81 -4.16
C LEU A 126 7.97 9.12 -4.53
N THR A 127 8.66 9.15 -5.66
CA THR A 127 9.31 10.36 -6.17
C THR A 127 8.27 11.43 -6.49
N SER A 128 7.16 11.07 -7.16
CA SER A 128 6.06 11.99 -7.43
C SER A 128 5.48 12.60 -6.15
N GLN A 129 5.20 11.78 -5.14
CA GLN A 129 4.66 12.20 -3.84
C GLN A 129 5.59 13.14 -3.08
N LEU A 130 6.89 12.87 -3.13
CA LEU A 130 7.93 13.66 -2.51
C LEU A 130 8.08 15.01 -3.20
N VAL A 131 8.21 15.03 -4.53
CA VAL A 131 8.34 16.28 -5.31
C VAL A 131 7.09 17.13 -5.12
N TRP A 132 5.90 16.53 -5.15
CA TRP A 132 4.65 17.23 -4.88
C TRP A 132 4.60 17.82 -3.48
N SER A 133 4.96 17.05 -2.44
CA SER A 133 5.01 17.53 -1.05
C SER A 133 5.98 18.71 -0.89
N GLN A 134 7.16 18.62 -1.48
CA GLN A 134 8.16 19.69 -1.45
C GLN A 134 7.68 20.95 -2.18
N ASN A 135 7.00 20.81 -3.32
CA ASN A 135 6.46 21.96 -4.05
C ASN A 135 5.33 22.65 -3.27
N CYS A 136 4.45 21.87 -2.63
CA CYS A 136 3.42 22.42 -1.75
C CYS A 136 4.05 23.18 -0.58
N GLU A 137 5.03 22.60 0.11
CA GLU A 137 5.69 23.30 1.22
C GLU A 137 6.47 24.55 0.79
N LYS A 138 7.14 24.51 -0.36
CA LYS A 138 7.77 25.71 -0.95
C LYS A 138 6.74 26.80 -1.19
N SER A 139 5.58 26.47 -1.76
CA SER A 139 4.50 27.44 -2.00
C SER A 139 3.95 28.03 -0.69
N LEU A 140 3.83 27.21 0.36
CA LEU A 140 3.37 27.61 1.69
C LEU A 140 4.42 28.38 2.51
N SER A 141 5.69 28.32 2.13
CA SER A 141 6.79 29.02 2.80
C SER A 141 6.98 30.47 2.32
N VAL A 142 6.26 30.87 1.26
CA VAL A 142 6.34 32.22 0.70
C VAL A 142 5.68 33.22 1.66
N GLU A 143 6.32 34.37 1.86
CA GLU A 143 5.76 35.43 2.69
C GLU A 143 4.61 36.17 2.01
N GLY A 144 3.45 36.15 2.67
CA GLY A 144 2.23 36.87 2.26
C GLY A 144 1.21 35.96 1.59
N ALA A 145 -0.01 35.93 2.15
CA ALA A 145 -1.08 35.03 1.71
C ALA A 145 -1.43 35.14 0.22
N GLY A 146 -1.36 36.34 -0.36
CA GLY A 146 -1.58 36.54 -1.80
C GLY A 146 -0.51 35.86 -2.67
N LYS A 147 0.75 35.90 -2.25
CA LYS A 147 1.86 35.25 -2.96
C LYS A 147 1.83 33.72 -2.79
N VAL A 148 1.37 33.23 -1.63
CA VAL A 148 1.13 31.79 -1.42
C VAL A 148 0.08 31.27 -2.40
N HIS A 149 -1.05 31.96 -2.52
CA HIS A 149 -2.11 31.60 -3.46
C HIS A 149 -1.61 31.58 -4.92
N GLU A 150 -0.82 32.58 -5.33
CA GLU A 150 -0.20 32.64 -6.66
C GLU A 150 0.74 31.44 -6.89
N ALA A 151 1.64 31.17 -5.94
CA ALA A 151 2.59 30.05 -6.02
C ALA A 151 1.88 28.68 -6.09
N GLN A 152 0.82 28.48 -5.30
CA GLN A 152 0.00 27.27 -5.35
C GLN A 152 -0.71 27.14 -6.70
N SER A 153 -1.24 28.25 -7.24
CA SER A 153 -1.90 28.26 -8.54
C SER A 153 -0.95 27.89 -9.67
N THR A 154 0.29 28.42 -9.66
CA THR A 154 1.34 28.01 -10.62
C THR A 154 1.69 26.53 -10.47
N GLY A 155 1.81 26.05 -9.23
CA GLY A 155 2.05 24.63 -8.95
C GLY A 155 0.94 23.72 -9.48
N LEU A 156 -0.32 24.15 -9.35
CA LEU A 156 -1.49 23.45 -9.87
C LEU A 156 -1.46 23.37 -11.40
N GLN A 157 -1.18 24.48 -12.09
CA GLN A 157 -1.06 24.50 -13.56
C GLN A 157 0.03 23.55 -14.06
N LEU A 158 1.19 23.52 -13.40
CA LEU A 158 2.28 22.61 -13.74
C LEU A 158 1.86 21.13 -13.56
N LEU A 159 1.18 20.82 -12.47
CA LEU A 159 0.67 19.48 -12.18
C LEU A 159 -0.37 19.05 -13.22
N GLU A 160 -1.31 19.93 -13.57
CA GLU A 160 -2.33 19.69 -14.59
C GLU A 160 -1.71 19.47 -15.97
N SER A 161 -0.69 20.24 -16.33
CA SER A 161 0.07 20.04 -17.57
C SER A 161 0.74 18.66 -17.62
N LYS A 162 1.43 18.26 -16.53
CA LYS A 162 2.07 16.95 -16.42
C LYS A 162 1.05 15.81 -16.51
N LEU A 163 -0.08 15.95 -15.81
CA LEU A 163 -1.17 14.99 -15.81
C LEU A 163 -1.77 14.84 -17.20
N HIS A 164 -1.97 15.96 -17.92
CA HIS A 164 -2.45 15.93 -19.29
C HIS A 164 -1.48 15.22 -20.24
N SER A 165 -0.19 15.55 -20.21
CA SER A 165 0.81 14.87 -21.04
C SER A 165 0.89 13.37 -20.76
N LEU A 166 0.86 12.95 -19.49
CA LEU A 166 0.86 11.54 -19.14
C LEU A 166 -0.43 10.83 -19.61
N SER A 167 -1.57 11.50 -19.55
CA SER A 167 -2.84 10.96 -20.05
C SER A 167 -2.81 10.73 -21.56
N GLU A 168 -2.15 11.62 -22.32
CA GLU A 168 -1.95 11.46 -23.76
C GLU A 168 -1.05 10.26 -24.09
N CYS A 169 -0.01 10.01 -23.28
CA CYS A 169 0.83 8.83 -23.44
C CYS A 169 0.04 7.52 -23.28
N VAL A 170 -0.84 7.45 -22.27
CA VAL A 170 -1.64 6.24 -21.99
C VAL A 170 -2.64 5.90 -23.09
N LEU A 171 -3.00 6.87 -23.95
CA LEU A 171 -3.82 6.65 -25.16
C LEU A 171 -3.08 5.88 -26.26
N GLN A 172 -1.75 5.87 -26.21
CA GLN A 172 -0.93 5.21 -27.22
C GLN A 172 -0.75 3.73 -26.90
N ASP A 173 -0.30 2.96 -27.89
CA ASP A 173 0.08 1.58 -27.68
C ASP A 173 1.35 1.50 -26.84
N MET A 174 1.24 0.79 -25.73
CA MET A 174 2.29 0.64 -24.72
C MET A 174 2.28 -0.80 -24.20
N GLU A 175 3.43 -1.23 -23.70
CA GLU A 175 3.54 -2.49 -22.97
C GLU A 175 2.61 -2.52 -21.75
N SER A 176 2.05 -3.70 -21.44
CA SER A 176 1.08 -3.85 -20.34
C SER A 176 1.61 -3.40 -18.98
N ALA A 177 2.87 -3.74 -18.65
CA ALA A 177 3.48 -3.33 -17.39
C ALA A 177 3.60 -1.82 -17.31
N LEU A 178 4.17 -1.18 -18.34
CA LEU A 178 4.33 0.27 -18.41
C LEU A 178 2.98 1.00 -18.34
N ARG A 179 1.95 0.51 -19.04
CA ARG A 179 0.59 1.08 -18.98
C ARG A 179 0.06 1.07 -17.55
N LYS A 180 0.18 -0.05 -16.82
CA LYS A 180 -0.23 -0.13 -15.41
C LYS A 180 0.56 0.83 -14.50
N LYS A 181 1.88 1.01 -14.74
CA LYS A 181 2.68 2.02 -14.01
C LYS A 181 2.11 3.43 -14.21
N CYS A 182 1.81 3.78 -15.46
CA CYS A 182 1.23 5.08 -15.80
C CYS A 182 -0.16 5.27 -15.18
N GLU A 183 -1.02 4.25 -15.20
CA GLU A 183 -2.35 4.29 -14.56
C GLU A 183 -2.27 4.56 -13.05
N GLN A 184 -1.33 3.92 -12.36
CA GLN A 184 -1.10 4.14 -10.93
C GLN A 184 -0.57 5.55 -10.63
N LEU A 185 0.30 6.07 -11.49
CA LEU A 185 0.84 7.42 -11.37
C LEU A 185 -0.25 8.47 -11.65
N LEU A 186 -1.08 8.26 -12.68
CA LEU A 186 -2.24 9.12 -12.98
C LEU A 186 -3.21 9.17 -11.80
N THR A 187 -3.52 8.02 -11.20
CA THR A 187 -4.40 7.94 -10.03
C THR A 187 -3.87 8.81 -8.87
N GLU A 188 -2.55 8.78 -8.65
CA GLU A 188 -1.90 9.61 -7.62
C GLU A 188 -1.90 11.09 -7.97
N MET A 189 -1.56 11.45 -9.21
CA MET A 189 -1.53 12.84 -9.65
C MET A 189 -2.92 13.49 -9.64
N VAL A 190 -3.99 12.72 -9.91
CA VAL A 190 -5.37 13.17 -9.78
C VAL A 190 -5.68 13.52 -8.32
N HIS A 191 -5.30 12.66 -7.37
CA HIS A 191 -5.45 12.96 -5.94
C HIS A 191 -4.66 14.22 -5.54
N GLN A 192 -3.39 14.31 -5.93
CA GLN A 192 -2.52 15.48 -5.67
C GLN A 192 -3.12 16.79 -6.21
N ARG A 193 -3.73 16.75 -7.40
CA ARG A 193 -4.41 17.89 -8.02
C ARG A 193 -5.63 18.30 -7.20
N ASP A 194 -6.46 17.32 -6.82
CA ASP A 194 -7.70 17.58 -6.10
C ASP A 194 -7.41 18.12 -4.69
N VAL A 195 -6.38 17.61 -4.00
CA VAL A 195 -5.89 18.17 -2.73
C VAL A 195 -5.39 19.60 -2.92
N LEU A 196 -4.56 19.87 -3.94
CA LEU A 196 -4.03 21.22 -4.15
C LEU A 196 -5.14 22.23 -4.48
N ARG A 197 -6.16 21.83 -5.26
CA ARG A 197 -7.37 22.64 -5.50
C ARG A 197 -8.10 22.95 -4.19
N GLN A 198 -8.23 21.96 -3.31
CA GLN A 198 -8.86 22.14 -2.00
C GLN A 198 -8.07 23.12 -1.12
N LEU A 199 -6.74 22.98 -1.05
CA LEU A 199 -5.88 23.89 -0.28
C LEU A 199 -6.00 25.35 -0.76
N ILE A 200 -6.06 25.56 -2.08
CA ILE A 200 -6.25 26.89 -2.68
C ILE A 200 -7.64 27.44 -2.33
N ALA A 201 -8.69 26.61 -2.48
CA ALA A 201 -10.06 27.00 -2.17
C ALA A 201 -10.24 27.38 -0.69
N ASP A 202 -9.61 26.64 0.21
CA ASP A 202 -9.61 26.87 1.65
C ASP A 202 -8.64 27.98 2.09
N LYS A 203 -7.88 28.56 1.15
CA LYS A 203 -6.90 29.63 1.37
C LYS A 203 -5.83 29.26 2.40
N VAL A 204 -5.37 28.01 2.36
CA VAL A 204 -4.32 27.52 3.24
C VAL A 204 -3.01 28.25 2.95
N ALA A 205 -2.54 29.01 3.93
CA ALA A 205 -1.40 29.93 3.77
C ALA A 205 -0.16 29.56 4.60
N SER A 206 -0.19 28.45 5.33
CA SER A 206 0.92 28.03 6.20
C SER A 206 1.15 26.52 6.14
N SER A 207 2.42 26.10 6.26
CA SER A 207 2.81 24.70 6.40
C SER A 207 2.37 24.06 7.73
N ASN A 208 1.97 24.88 8.71
CA ASN A 208 1.41 24.42 9.99
C ASN A 208 -0.11 24.35 10.00
N ASP A 209 -0.77 24.73 8.91
CA ASP A 209 -2.23 24.69 8.80
C ASP A 209 -2.73 23.24 8.77
N PHE A 210 -3.79 22.96 9.53
CA PHE A 210 -4.36 21.61 9.59
C PHE A 210 -4.82 21.11 8.22
N GLY A 211 -5.29 21.98 7.32
CA GLY A 211 -5.65 21.59 5.96
C GLY A 211 -4.50 20.90 5.22
N TRP A 212 -3.26 21.36 5.40
CA TRP A 212 -2.07 20.70 4.86
C TRP A 212 -1.63 19.50 5.71
N LEU A 213 -1.62 19.67 7.04
CA LEU A 213 -1.19 18.61 7.97
C LEU A 213 -2.12 17.38 7.93
N TYR A 214 -3.35 17.52 7.44
CA TYR A 214 -4.34 16.45 7.30
C TYR A 214 -3.90 15.37 6.32
N HIS A 215 -3.11 15.70 5.30
CA HIS A 215 -2.68 14.76 4.26
C HIS A 215 -1.34 14.07 4.60
N LEU A 216 -1.06 12.95 3.92
CA LEU A 216 0.25 12.31 3.97
C LEU A 216 1.28 13.17 3.23
N ARG A 217 2.41 13.43 3.89
CA ARG A 217 3.47 14.31 3.40
C ARG A 217 4.80 13.57 3.42
N PHE A 218 5.56 13.70 2.34
CA PHE A 218 6.76 12.92 2.10
C PHE A 218 8.00 13.83 2.13
N TYR A 219 8.99 13.43 2.92
CA TYR A 219 10.20 14.20 3.19
C TYR A 219 11.44 13.35 2.92
N TRP A 220 12.40 13.95 2.24
CA TRP A 220 13.70 13.32 1.99
C TRP A 220 14.81 14.12 2.65
N ASN A 221 15.53 13.47 3.57
CA ASN A 221 16.68 14.04 4.24
C ASN A 221 17.98 13.47 3.65
N PRO A 222 18.64 14.17 2.71
CA PRO A 222 19.89 13.68 2.11
C PRO A 222 21.07 13.64 3.10
N SER A 223 20.99 14.40 4.20
CA SER A 223 22.04 14.47 5.22
C SER A 223 22.03 13.27 6.18
N GLU A 224 20.95 12.50 6.22
CA GLU A 224 20.88 11.29 7.04
C GLU A 224 21.86 10.23 6.51
N LYS A 225 22.66 9.64 7.41
CA LYS A 225 23.70 8.67 7.06
C LYS A 225 23.09 7.34 6.64
N ASN A 226 22.03 6.93 7.34
CA ASN A 226 21.33 5.71 7.01
C ASN A 226 20.38 5.95 5.83
N LEU A 227 20.72 5.40 4.66
CA LEU A 227 19.91 5.49 3.44
C LEU A 227 18.43 5.10 3.67
N MET A 228 18.19 4.09 4.50
CA MET A 228 16.85 3.58 4.82
C MET A 228 16.00 4.54 5.66
N GLN A 229 16.64 5.54 6.30
CA GLN A 229 15.98 6.54 7.14
C GLN A 229 15.88 7.91 6.47
N ARG A 230 16.36 8.04 5.22
CA ARG A 230 16.28 9.30 4.46
C ARG A 230 14.85 9.66 4.07
N LEU A 231 14.00 8.67 3.79
CA LEU A 231 12.59 8.89 3.48
C LEU A 231 11.75 8.83 4.76
N CYS A 232 11.13 9.96 5.09
CA CYS A 232 10.21 10.12 6.20
C CYS A 232 8.83 10.53 5.69
N ILE A 233 7.79 9.90 6.23
CA ILE A 233 6.40 10.20 5.91
C ILE A 233 5.74 10.75 7.16
N ARG A 234 5.01 11.87 7.01
CA ARG A 234 4.32 12.51 8.12
C ARG A 234 2.85 12.69 7.81
N MET A 235 2.03 12.55 8.85
CA MET A 235 0.61 12.86 8.81
C MET A 235 0.26 13.48 10.16
N SER A 236 -0.26 14.71 10.15
CA SER A 236 -0.35 15.54 11.35
C SER A 236 1.01 15.59 12.08
N ASN A 237 1.05 15.24 13.37
CA ASN A 237 2.27 15.12 14.19
C ASN A 237 2.95 13.73 14.12
N ALA A 238 2.35 12.75 13.45
CA ALA A 238 2.92 11.41 13.34
C ALA A 238 4.02 11.39 12.27
N SER A 239 5.09 10.61 12.52
CA SER A 239 6.27 10.51 11.66
C SER A 239 6.74 9.06 11.57
N PHE A 240 6.98 8.58 10.35
CA PHE A 240 7.35 7.21 10.06
C PHE A 240 8.49 7.16 9.05
N PHE A 241 9.49 6.30 9.27
CA PHE A 241 10.42 5.93 8.21
C PHE A 241 9.75 4.94 7.25
N TYR A 242 10.09 5.05 5.97
CA TYR A 242 9.58 4.14 4.95
C TYR A 242 10.19 2.74 5.09
N GLY A 243 9.38 1.70 4.92
CA GLY A 243 9.81 0.32 5.17
C GLY A 243 10.56 -0.37 4.03
N PHE A 244 10.57 0.21 2.81
CA PHE A 244 11.25 -0.31 1.61
C PHE A 244 11.02 -1.80 1.34
N LYS A 245 9.80 -2.30 1.59
CA LYS A 245 9.37 -3.59 1.05
C LYS A 245 8.99 -3.42 -0.41
N TYR A 246 9.36 -4.37 -1.27
CA TYR A 246 8.97 -4.34 -2.68
C TYR A 246 7.49 -4.71 -2.82
N LEU A 247 6.71 -3.80 -3.41
CA LEU A 247 5.25 -3.89 -3.53
C LEU A 247 4.79 -4.14 -4.98
N GLY A 248 5.72 -4.13 -5.94
CA GLY A 248 5.43 -4.36 -7.36
C GLY A 248 4.41 -3.39 -7.96
N ILE A 249 3.79 -3.81 -9.06
CA ILE A 249 2.71 -3.07 -9.73
C ILE A 249 1.36 -3.49 -9.14
N GLY A 250 1.09 -3.12 -7.89
CA GLY A 250 -0.14 -3.48 -7.18
C GLY A 250 -1.39 -2.65 -7.56
N GLU A 251 -2.59 -3.14 -7.28
CA GLU A 251 -3.80 -2.33 -7.46
C GLU A 251 -3.80 -1.10 -6.53
N ARG A 252 -4.11 0.08 -7.10
CA ARG A 252 -4.19 1.32 -6.32
C ARG A 252 -5.64 1.70 -6.03
N LEU A 253 -6.01 1.67 -4.74
CA LEU A 253 -7.23 2.26 -4.23
C LEU A 253 -7.26 3.78 -4.51
N VAL A 254 -8.38 4.27 -5.04
CA VAL A 254 -8.63 5.71 -5.19
C VAL A 254 -8.74 6.34 -3.81
N GLN A 255 -7.95 7.38 -3.55
CA GLN A 255 -8.00 8.13 -2.30
C GLN A 255 -9.18 9.10 -2.30
N THR A 256 -10.01 9.01 -1.27
CA THR A 256 -11.22 9.80 -1.04
C THR A 256 -11.16 10.45 0.34
N PRO A 257 -12.01 11.46 0.64
CA PRO A 257 -12.07 12.03 1.99
C PRO A 257 -12.33 11.00 3.10
N LEU A 258 -13.06 9.92 2.80
CA LEU A 258 -13.29 8.82 3.74
C LEU A 258 -11.99 8.05 4.04
N THR A 259 -11.19 7.77 3.01
CA THR A 259 -9.91 7.06 3.20
C THR A 259 -8.88 7.95 3.88
N ASP A 260 -8.86 9.26 3.60
CA ASP A 260 -7.96 10.20 4.27
C ASP A 260 -8.25 10.27 5.77
N ARG A 261 -9.53 10.29 6.15
CA ARG A 261 -9.93 10.23 7.57
C ARG A 261 -9.51 8.92 8.22
N CYS A 262 -9.62 7.82 7.47
CA CYS A 262 -9.14 6.52 7.89
C CYS A 262 -7.62 6.59 8.14
N TYR A 263 -6.83 7.09 7.18
CA TYR A 263 -5.38 7.21 7.29
C TYR A 263 -4.96 8.06 8.47
N LEU A 264 -5.64 9.19 8.72
CA LEU A 264 -5.35 10.04 9.88
C LEU A 264 -5.52 9.22 11.17
N THR A 265 -6.62 8.48 11.30
CA THR A 265 -6.87 7.69 12.50
C THR A 265 -5.88 6.54 12.65
N LEU A 266 -5.56 5.83 11.56
CA LEU A 266 -4.62 4.71 11.54
C LEU A 266 -3.19 5.17 11.90
N THR A 267 -2.72 6.26 11.30
CA THR A 267 -1.39 6.83 11.58
C THR A 267 -1.29 7.34 13.01
N GLN A 268 -2.33 7.99 13.53
CA GLN A 268 -2.37 8.41 14.93
C GLN A 268 -2.35 7.21 15.89
N ALA A 269 -3.09 6.14 15.60
CA ALA A 269 -3.06 4.92 16.39
C ALA A 269 -1.64 4.34 16.48
N LEU A 270 -0.94 4.25 15.35
CA LEU A 270 0.45 3.77 15.29
C LEU A 270 1.42 4.70 16.02
N HIS A 271 1.22 6.02 15.94
CA HIS A 271 2.00 7.00 16.67
C HIS A 271 1.90 6.78 18.19
N PHE A 272 0.70 6.48 18.68
CA PHE A 272 0.44 6.14 20.09
C PHE A 272 0.72 4.67 20.45
N ARG A 273 1.30 3.87 19.54
CA ARG A 273 1.56 2.43 19.73
C ARG A 273 0.31 1.61 20.07
N MET A 274 -0.82 2.03 19.53
CA MET A 274 -2.11 1.33 19.63
C MET A 274 -2.41 0.58 18.33
N GLY A 275 -3.37 -0.35 18.39
CA GLY A 275 -4.00 -0.88 17.19
C GLY A 275 -5.04 0.08 16.65
N ALA A 276 -5.53 -0.19 15.44
CA ALA A 276 -6.69 0.53 14.91
C ALA A 276 -7.79 -0.39 14.38
N ASN A 277 -9.03 0.10 14.46
CA ASN A 277 -10.25 -0.64 14.14
C ASN A 277 -11.14 0.13 13.16
N PRO A 278 -10.90 0.01 11.85
CA PRO A 278 -11.88 0.43 10.85
C PRO A 278 -13.11 -0.49 10.91
N PHE A 279 -14.28 0.09 11.12
CA PHE A 279 -15.54 -0.65 11.21
C PHE A 279 -16.64 -0.02 10.35
N GLY A 280 -17.58 -0.84 9.89
CA GLY A 280 -18.69 -0.38 9.04
C GLY A 280 -19.19 -1.48 8.11
N PRO A 281 -20.20 -1.20 7.26
CA PRO A 281 -20.79 -2.18 6.37
C PRO A 281 -19.77 -2.88 5.45
N ALA A 282 -20.13 -4.05 4.92
CA ALA A 282 -19.30 -4.73 3.92
C ALA A 282 -19.13 -3.86 2.67
N GLY A 283 -17.97 -3.97 2.01
CA GLY A 283 -17.69 -3.24 0.76
C GLY A 283 -17.36 -1.75 0.91
N THR A 284 -17.14 -1.25 2.14
CA THR A 284 -16.76 0.17 2.38
C THR A 284 -15.25 0.43 2.34
N GLY A 285 -14.44 -0.55 1.90
CA GLY A 285 -13.00 -0.39 1.69
C GLY A 285 -12.14 -0.43 2.96
N LYS A 286 -12.61 -1.05 4.05
CA LYS A 286 -11.89 -1.14 5.34
C LYS A 286 -10.50 -1.79 5.21
N THR A 287 -10.47 -3.04 4.77
CA THR A 287 -9.26 -3.85 4.61
C THR A 287 -8.32 -3.24 3.57
N GLU A 288 -8.86 -2.76 2.45
CA GLU A 288 -8.07 -2.13 1.39
C GLU A 288 -7.49 -0.76 1.80
N SER A 289 -8.16 -0.01 2.69
CA SER A 289 -7.57 1.22 3.26
C SER A 289 -6.35 0.90 4.12
N VAL A 290 -6.41 -0.15 4.94
CA VAL A 290 -5.25 -0.59 5.76
C VAL A 290 -4.10 -1.05 4.87
N LYS A 291 -4.38 -1.89 3.85
CA LYS A 291 -3.38 -2.33 2.87
C LYS A 291 -2.76 -1.18 2.13
N MET A 292 -3.57 -0.22 1.66
CA MET A 292 -3.07 0.94 0.94
C MET A 292 -2.21 1.82 1.82
N LEU A 293 -2.63 2.13 3.05
CA LEU A 293 -1.78 2.89 3.98
C LEU A 293 -0.45 2.18 4.26
N GLY A 294 -0.47 0.86 4.46
CA GLY A 294 0.75 0.08 4.62
C GLY A 294 1.66 0.19 3.41
N SER A 295 1.10 0.14 2.19
CA SER A 295 1.83 0.38 0.94
C SER A 295 2.44 1.80 0.87
N GLN A 296 1.66 2.83 1.24
CA GLN A 296 2.13 4.21 1.34
C GLN A 296 3.28 4.36 2.34
N LEU A 297 3.36 3.52 3.38
CA LEU A 297 4.46 3.49 4.35
C LEU A 297 5.55 2.44 4.04
N GLY A 298 5.43 1.73 2.92
CA GLY A 298 6.41 0.72 2.49
C GLY A 298 6.45 -0.52 3.39
N ARG A 299 5.33 -0.83 4.03
CA ARG A 299 5.17 -1.92 5.01
C ARG A 299 4.62 -3.17 4.34
N PHE A 300 5.06 -4.33 4.83
CA PHE A 300 4.49 -5.60 4.45
C PHE A 300 3.20 -5.82 5.23
N VAL A 301 2.06 -5.84 4.55
CA VAL A 301 0.74 -6.03 5.16
C VAL A 301 0.23 -7.43 4.84
N LEU A 302 -0.13 -8.18 5.87
CA LEU A 302 -0.76 -9.48 5.80
C LEU A 302 -2.23 -9.34 6.21
N VAL A 303 -3.13 -9.94 5.45
CA VAL A 303 -4.55 -9.98 5.77
C VAL A 303 -4.93 -11.38 6.22
N PHE A 304 -5.52 -11.48 7.40
CA PHE A 304 -6.03 -12.73 7.96
C PHE A 304 -7.55 -12.63 8.03
N ASN A 305 -8.25 -13.46 7.28
CA ASN A 305 -9.70 -13.55 7.36
C ASN A 305 -10.05 -14.43 8.57
N CYS A 306 -10.51 -13.83 9.66
CA CYS A 306 -10.80 -14.54 10.89
C CYS A 306 -12.09 -15.37 10.79
N ASP A 307 -12.03 -16.57 11.32
CA ASP A 307 -13.16 -17.47 11.51
C ASP A 307 -13.05 -18.16 12.88
N SER A 308 -14.00 -19.05 13.19
CA SER A 308 -14.01 -19.77 14.47
C SER A 308 -12.89 -20.81 14.63
N SER A 309 -12.09 -21.07 13.60
CA SER A 309 -10.97 -22.03 13.67
C SER A 309 -9.70 -21.42 14.30
N PHE A 310 -9.62 -20.09 14.35
CA PHE A 310 -8.49 -19.39 14.95
C PHE A 310 -8.51 -19.53 16.48
N ASP A 311 -7.54 -20.23 17.02
CA ASP A 311 -7.35 -20.38 18.45
C ASP A 311 -6.33 -19.39 19.04
N TYR A 312 -6.21 -19.40 20.36
CA TYR A 312 -5.27 -18.53 21.10
C TYR A 312 -3.80 -18.76 20.70
N ALA A 313 -3.43 -20.00 20.38
CA ALA A 313 -2.06 -20.38 20.04
C ALA A 313 -1.70 -19.92 18.61
N ALA A 314 -2.60 -20.11 17.65
CA ALA A 314 -2.46 -19.65 16.28
C ALA A 314 -2.32 -18.14 16.22
N MET A 315 -3.19 -17.40 16.92
CA MET A 315 -3.09 -15.93 17.03
C MET A 315 -1.75 -15.50 17.62
N GLY A 316 -1.30 -16.14 18.70
CA GLY A 316 -0.01 -15.83 19.31
C GLY A 316 1.18 -16.09 18.38
N ARG A 317 1.16 -17.20 17.60
CA ARG A 317 2.18 -17.48 16.58
C ARG A 317 2.20 -16.42 15.48
N ILE A 318 1.03 -16.00 15.00
CA ILE A 318 0.91 -14.93 14.00
C ILE A 318 1.50 -13.63 14.54
N PHE A 319 1.12 -13.23 15.77
CA PHE A 319 1.68 -12.03 16.38
C PHE A 319 3.19 -12.12 16.58
N SER A 320 3.73 -13.28 16.98
CA SER A 320 5.18 -13.48 17.06
C SER A 320 5.86 -13.30 15.71
N GLY A 321 5.27 -13.80 14.62
CA GLY A 321 5.75 -13.55 13.26
C GLY A 321 5.71 -12.06 12.89
N LEU A 322 4.59 -11.39 13.14
CA LEU A 322 4.42 -9.96 12.85
C LEU A 322 5.44 -9.10 13.60
N CYS A 323 5.67 -9.37 14.90
CA CYS A 323 6.64 -8.66 15.72
C CYS A 323 8.08 -8.85 15.22
N GLN A 324 8.43 -10.07 14.83
CA GLN A 324 9.78 -10.41 14.38
C GLN A 324 10.11 -9.81 13.00
N VAL A 325 9.14 -9.79 12.08
CA VAL A 325 9.30 -9.18 10.75
C VAL A 325 9.14 -7.65 10.79
N GLY A 326 8.34 -7.12 11.72
CA GLY A 326 7.86 -5.73 11.65
C GLY A 326 6.83 -5.53 10.55
N ALA A 327 5.98 -6.55 10.35
CA ALA A 327 4.88 -6.52 9.39
C ALA A 327 3.60 -5.99 10.05
N TRP A 328 2.63 -5.64 9.21
CA TRP A 328 1.29 -5.26 9.66
C TRP A 328 0.35 -6.45 9.50
N GLY A 329 -0.41 -6.75 10.55
CA GLY A 329 -1.49 -7.73 10.50
C GLY A 329 -2.83 -7.03 10.45
N CYS A 330 -3.59 -7.23 9.37
CA CYS A 330 -4.98 -6.81 9.25
C CYS A 330 -5.88 -8.03 9.44
N PHE A 331 -6.57 -8.09 10.57
CA PHE A 331 -7.46 -9.19 10.92
C PHE A 331 -8.88 -8.83 10.49
N ASP A 332 -9.31 -9.38 9.35
CA ASP A 332 -10.63 -9.14 8.80
C ASP A 332 -11.68 -10.00 9.46
N GLU A 333 -12.88 -9.44 9.60
CA GLU A 333 -14.00 -10.04 10.33
C GLU A 333 -13.60 -10.51 11.73
N PHE A 334 -12.77 -9.73 12.42
CA PHE A 334 -12.22 -10.07 13.73
C PHE A 334 -13.29 -10.43 14.78
N ASN A 335 -14.49 -9.87 14.63
CA ASN A 335 -15.65 -10.17 15.45
C ASN A 335 -16.31 -11.54 15.19
N ARG A 336 -15.74 -12.38 14.31
CA ARG A 336 -16.10 -13.80 14.16
C ARG A 336 -15.39 -14.72 15.14
N LEU A 337 -14.33 -14.24 15.79
CA LEU A 337 -13.68 -14.99 16.86
C LEU A 337 -14.64 -15.15 18.05
N GLU A 338 -14.50 -16.29 18.73
CA GLU A 338 -15.25 -16.53 19.97
C GLU A 338 -14.84 -15.51 21.05
N GLU A 339 -15.81 -15.12 21.87
CA GLU A 339 -15.59 -14.11 22.93
C GLU A 339 -14.45 -14.49 23.89
N ARG A 340 -14.35 -15.79 24.24
CA ARG A 340 -13.25 -16.32 25.07
C ARG A 340 -11.88 -16.09 24.42
N ILE A 341 -11.79 -16.30 23.11
CA ILE A 341 -10.55 -16.13 22.35
C ILE A 341 -10.21 -14.65 22.21
N LEU A 342 -11.19 -13.79 21.92
CA LEU A 342 -11.01 -12.34 21.89
C LEU A 342 -10.45 -11.78 23.20
N SER A 343 -10.98 -12.26 24.34
CA SER A 343 -10.48 -11.86 25.65
C SER A 343 -9.04 -12.31 25.87
N ALA A 344 -8.68 -13.55 25.51
CA ALA A 344 -7.31 -14.05 25.66
C ALA A 344 -6.31 -13.32 24.73
N VAL A 345 -6.71 -13.06 23.48
CA VAL A 345 -5.92 -12.31 22.48
C VAL A 345 -5.65 -10.88 22.93
N SER A 346 -6.57 -10.26 23.68
CA SER A 346 -6.35 -8.91 24.23
C SER A 346 -5.08 -8.80 25.08
N GLN A 347 -4.73 -9.86 25.83
CA GLN A 347 -3.53 -9.89 26.64
C GLN A 347 -2.27 -9.93 25.77
N GLN A 348 -2.27 -10.71 24.69
CA GLN A 348 -1.14 -10.78 23.74
C GLN A 348 -0.90 -9.42 23.07
N ILE A 349 -1.97 -8.77 22.60
CA ILE A 349 -1.91 -7.43 21.99
C ILE A 349 -1.40 -6.40 23.00
N LEU A 350 -1.91 -6.43 24.23
CA LEU A 350 -1.47 -5.52 25.29
C LEU A 350 0.03 -5.68 25.60
N THR A 351 0.55 -6.90 25.63
CA THR A 351 1.99 -7.16 25.83
C THR A 351 2.81 -6.52 24.72
N ILE A 352 2.38 -6.64 23.46
CA ILE A 352 3.05 -6.01 22.31
C ILE A 352 3.04 -4.49 22.45
N GLN A 353 1.89 -3.89 22.74
CA GLN A 353 1.75 -2.43 22.89
C GLN A 353 2.60 -1.88 24.05
N LYS A 354 2.59 -2.57 25.20
CA LYS A 354 3.45 -2.21 26.35
C LYS A 354 4.93 -2.28 25.99
N GLY A 355 5.36 -3.33 25.28
CA GLY A 355 6.72 -3.45 24.79
C GLY A 355 7.12 -2.30 23.85
N LEU A 356 6.21 -1.91 22.95
CA LEU A 356 6.44 -0.80 22.01
C LEU A 356 6.56 0.56 22.72
N LEU A 357 5.69 0.81 23.70
CA LEU A 357 5.71 2.01 24.55
C LEU A 357 6.98 2.09 25.40
N ALA A 358 7.40 0.95 25.96
CA ALA A 358 8.64 0.85 26.74
C ALA A 358 9.91 0.76 25.86
N HIS A 359 9.78 0.84 24.53
CA HIS A 359 10.86 0.72 23.56
C HIS A 359 11.73 -0.54 23.73
N GLN A 360 11.10 -1.63 24.16
CA GLN A 360 11.75 -2.93 24.31
C GLN A 360 12.09 -3.52 22.93
N THR A 361 13.24 -4.18 22.84
CA THR A 361 13.67 -4.92 21.63
C THR A 361 13.14 -6.35 21.61
N GLN A 362 12.63 -6.83 22.73
CA GLN A 362 12.16 -8.19 22.94
C GLN A 362 11.04 -8.20 23.98
N ILE A 363 10.04 -9.05 23.75
CA ILE A 363 8.89 -9.29 24.62
C ILE A 363 8.71 -10.79 24.80
N GLU A 364 7.86 -11.19 25.73
CA GLU A 364 7.45 -12.58 25.89
C GLU A 364 6.04 -12.78 25.33
N LEU A 365 5.88 -13.71 24.38
CA LEU A 365 4.59 -14.11 23.82
C LEU A 365 4.47 -15.62 23.91
N LEU A 366 3.33 -16.12 24.41
CA LEU A 366 3.10 -17.57 24.61
C LEU A 366 4.22 -18.26 25.43
N GLY A 367 4.79 -17.58 26.43
CA GLY A 367 5.90 -18.12 27.22
C GLY A 367 7.25 -18.14 26.52
N ASN A 368 7.33 -17.61 25.30
CA ASN A 368 8.54 -17.63 24.48
C ASN A 368 9.10 -16.22 24.23
N PRO A 369 10.43 -16.06 24.22
CA PRO A 369 11.07 -14.82 23.83
C PRO A 369 10.81 -14.48 22.36
N CYS A 370 10.32 -13.27 22.10
CA CYS A 370 10.00 -12.76 20.77
C CYS A 370 10.65 -11.40 20.54
N LYS A 371 11.45 -11.26 19.48
CA LYS A 371 11.96 -9.95 19.05
C LYS A 371 10.77 -9.03 18.70
N LEU A 372 10.85 -7.78 19.14
CA LEU A 372 9.84 -6.77 18.88
C LEU A 372 10.40 -5.70 17.92
N SER A 373 9.91 -5.72 16.69
CA SER A 373 10.13 -4.61 15.75
C SER A 373 9.22 -3.42 16.10
N LYS A 374 9.78 -2.21 16.03
CA LYS A 374 9.05 -0.95 16.25
C LYS A 374 7.99 -0.67 15.18
N ASP A 375 8.08 -1.38 14.06
CA ASP A 375 7.26 -1.17 12.87
C ASP A 375 6.01 -2.05 12.82
N VAL A 376 5.85 -2.98 13.78
CA VAL A 376 4.68 -3.85 13.86
C VAL A 376 3.40 -3.03 14.01
N GLY A 377 2.37 -3.41 13.26
CA GLY A 377 1.04 -2.79 13.31
C GLY A 377 -0.03 -3.85 13.40
N ILE A 378 -1.02 -3.65 14.28
CA ILE A 378 -2.15 -4.57 14.45
C ILE A 378 -3.43 -3.80 14.13
N PHE A 379 -4.15 -4.28 13.13
CA PHE A 379 -5.39 -3.69 12.63
C PHE A 379 -6.47 -4.74 12.66
N VAL A 380 -7.68 -4.35 13.04
CA VAL A 380 -8.84 -5.23 13.03
C VAL A 380 -9.92 -4.57 12.20
N THR A 381 -10.64 -5.34 11.39
CA THR A 381 -11.80 -4.81 10.65
C THR A 381 -13.04 -5.58 11.02
N MET A 382 -14.14 -4.85 11.17
CA MET A 382 -15.40 -5.43 11.61
C MET A 382 -16.60 -4.92 10.81
N ASN A 383 -17.56 -5.81 10.60
CA ASN A 383 -18.90 -5.45 10.16
C ASN A 383 -19.85 -5.62 11.35
N PRO A 384 -20.20 -4.54 12.06
CA PRO A 384 -21.18 -4.61 13.14
C PRO A 384 -22.59 -4.94 12.59
N GLY A 385 -23.42 -5.60 13.38
CA GLY A 385 -24.84 -5.86 13.07
C GLY A 385 -25.14 -7.09 12.20
N TYR A 386 -24.13 -7.88 11.83
CA TYR A 386 -24.33 -9.18 11.18
C TYR A 386 -24.55 -10.30 12.20
N ALA A 387 -25.45 -11.23 11.89
CA ALA A 387 -25.72 -12.40 12.73
C ALA A 387 -24.47 -13.28 12.91
N GLY A 388 -24.35 -13.90 14.10
CA GLY A 388 -23.23 -14.78 14.44
C GLY A 388 -21.90 -14.07 14.70
N ARG A 389 -21.93 -12.77 15.04
CA ARG A 389 -20.73 -12.00 15.38
C ARG A 389 -20.72 -11.58 16.84
N SER A 390 -19.59 -11.82 17.50
CA SER A 390 -19.34 -11.45 18.90
C SER A 390 -19.17 -9.94 19.03
N ASN A 391 -19.58 -9.37 20.16
CA ASN A 391 -19.17 -8.02 20.51
C ASN A 391 -17.71 -8.04 20.96
N LEU A 392 -16.95 -6.98 20.65
CA LEU A 392 -15.61 -6.86 21.22
C LEU A 392 -15.72 -6.61 22.74
N PRO A 393 -14.96 -7.35 23.56
CA PRO A 393 -14.78 -7.04 24.98
C PRO A 393 -14.26 -5.61 25.20
N ASP A 394 -14.66 -4.95 26.28
CA ASP A 394 -14.32 -3.53 26.51
C ASP A 394 -12.82 -3.29 26.74
N ASN A 395 -12.14 -4.23 27.41
CA ASN A 395 -10.68 -4.22 27.55
C ASN A 395 -9.98 -4.26 26.18
N LEU A 396 -10.53 -5.00 25.22
CA LEU A 396 -10.01 -5.10 23.86
C LEU A 396 -10.27 -3.80 23.08
N LYS A 397 -11.47 -3.21 23.20
CA LYS A 397 -11.78 -1.92 22.56
C LYS A 397 -10.79 -0.83 22.95
N GLN A 398 -10.32 -0.81 24.19
CA GLN A 398 -9.33 0.17 24.66
C GLN A 398 -7.98 0.06 23.96
N LEU A 399 -7.62 -1.12 23.42
CA LEU A 399 -6.36 -1.34 22.70
C LEU A 399 -6.41 -0.80 21.26
N PHE A 400 -7.59 -0.43 20.76
CA PHE A 400 -7.81 -0.03 19.38
C PHE A 400 -8.42 1.36 19.25
N ARG A 401 -7.88 2.18 18.33
CA ARG A 401 -8.54 3.41 17.88
C ARG A 401 -9.55 3.08 16.78
N ALA A 402 -10.82 3.34 17.04
CA ALA A 402 -11.90 3.02 16.11
C ALA A 402 -12.09 4.12 15.05
N VAL A 403 -12.39 3.74 13.81
CA VAL A 403 -12.79 4.66 12.73
C VAL A 403 -13.98 4.10 11.94
N ALA A 404 -15.02 4.91 11.78
CA ALA A 404 -16.20 4.51 11.03
C ALA A 404 -15.96 4.65 9.52
N MET A 405 -16.27 3.59 8.77
CA MET A 405 -16.19 3.50 7.31
C MET A 405 -17.59 3.23 6.76
N SER A 406 -18.40 4.28 6.65
CA SER A 406 -19.85 4.17 6.41
C SER A 406 -20.22 4.08 4.92
N VAL A 407 -19.94 5.12 4.14
CA VAL A 407 -20.36 5.21 2.73
C VAL A 407 -19.19 5.73 1.89
N PRO A 408 -18.67 4.93 0.95
CA PRO A 408 -17.61 5.37 0.05
C PRO A 408 -18.15 6.33 -1.01
N ASP A 409 -17.32 7.28 -1.45
CA ASP A 409 -17.66 8.18 -2.56
C ASP A 409 -17.54 7.48 -3.91
N ARG A 410 -18.62 6.81 -4.31
CA ARG A 410 -18.68 6.03 -5.56
C ARG A 410 -18.51 6.90 -6.80
N LYS A 411 -18.91 8.17 -6.76
CA LYS A 411 -18.82 9.07 -7.91
C LYS A 411 -17.37 9.45 -8.16
N LEU A 412 -16.66 9.86 -7.10
CA LEU A 412 -15.23 10.16 -7.19
C LEU A 412 -14.43 8.93 -7.60
N ILE A 413 -14.69 7.77 -6.98
CA ILE A 413 -14.01 6.51 -7.33
C ILE A 413 -14.20 6.18 -8.81
N ALA A 414 -15.44 6.20 -9.32
CA ALA A 414 -15.72 5.92 -10.71
C ALA A 414 -15.05 6.93 -11.64
N GLN A 415 -15.08 8.22 -11.31
CA GLN A 415 -14.44 9.26 -12.12
C GLN A 415 -12.93 9.04 -12.26
N VAL A 416 -12.23 8.74 -11.16
CA VAL A 416 -10.78 8.51 -11.18
C VAL A 416 -10.45 7.24 -11.95
N MET A 417 -11.18 6.14 -11.73
CA MET A 417 -10.97 4.88 -12.44
C MET A 417 -11.20 5.02 -13.95
N LEU A 418 -12.26 5.73 -14.35
CA LEU A 418 -12.54 5.99 -15.77
C LEU A 418 -11.46 6.88 -16.39
N PHE A 419 -10.97 7.88 -15.65
CA PHE A 419 -9.90 8.76 -16.11
C PHE A 419 -8.58 8.00 -16.31
N SER A 420 -8.22 7.11 -15.39
CA SER A 420 -6.96 6.34 -15.49
C SER A 420 -7.03 5.23 -16.53
N GLN A 421 -8.16 4.50 -16.64
CA GLN A 421 -8.25 3.28 -17.47
C GLN A 421 -8.86 3.48 -18.87
N LEU A 422 -9.71 4.49 -19.07
CA LEU A 422 -10.57 4.63 -20.26
C LEU A 422 -10.38 5.95 -20.98
N CYS A 423 -9.16 6.49 -20.96
CA CYS A 423 -8.84 7.80 -21.52
C CYS A 423 -9.27 7.95 -23.01
N LEU A 424 -9.51 6.86 -23.74
CA LEU A 424 -9.97 6.85 -25.14
C LEU A 424 -11.37 7.44 -25.42
N CYS A 425 -12.27 7.62 -24.44
CA CYS A 425 -13.63 8.10 -24.73
C CYS A 425 -14.16 9.24 -23.85
N PHE A 426 -13.51 9.59 -22.73
CA PHE A 426 -14.14 10.47 -21.75
C PHE A 426 -14.09 11.97 -22.10
N CYS A 427 -13.03 12.45 -22.76
CA CYS A 427 -12.93 13.87 -23.15
C CYS A 427 -14.02 14.29 -24.16
N GLN A 428 -14.48 13.40 -25.03
CA GLN A 428 -15.60 13.69 -25.93
C GLN A 428 -16.97 13.48 -25.28
N PHE A 429 -17.13 12.50 -24.38
CA PHE A 429 -18.43 12.17 -23.81
C PHE A 429 -18.93 13.20 -22.78
N PHE A 430 -18.05 13.77 -21.95
CA PHE A 430 -18.48 14.68 -20.88
C PHE A 430 -18.76 16.11 -21.36
N PHE A 431 -18.08 16.58 -22.40
CA PHE A 431 -18.31 17.92 -22.96
C PHE A 431 -19.65 18.02 -23.71
N GLN A 432 -20.18 16.90 -24.21
CA GLN A 432 -21.44 16.87 -24.97
C GLN A 432 -22.70 16.60 -24.14
N PHE A 433 -22.56 15.99 -22.94
CA PHE A 433 -23.72 15.51 -22.15
C PHE A 433 -23.87 16.16 -20.76
N GLY A 434 -23.03 17.13 -20.41
CA GLY A 434 -23.06 17.83 -19.13
C GLY A 434 -24.30 18.70 -18.82
N ASN A 435 -25.39 18.61 -19.61
CA ASN A 435 -26.55 19.50 -19.43
C ASN A 435 -27.94 18.89 -19.54
N ASN A 436 -28.12 17.55 -19.62
CA ASN A 436 -29.48 16.99 -19.59
C ASN A 436 -29.57 15.70 -18.78
N GLY A 437 -30.37 15.75 -17.70
CA GLY A 437 -30.68 14.61 -16.85
C GLY A 437 -31.54 13.58 -17.59
N LEU A 438 -30.92 12.50 -18.07
CA LEU A 438 -31.62 11.31 -18.57
C LEU A 438 -30.70 10.08 -18.54
N LEU A 439 -30.33 9.64 -17.33
CA LEU A 439 -29.38 8.54 -17.11
C LEU A 439 -29.96 7.12 -17.26
N ARG A 440 -31.21 6.94 -17.74
CA ARG A 440 -31.91 5.64 -17.66
C ARG A 440 -32.04 4.84 -18.97
N ARG A 441 -31.68 5.40 -20.14
CA ARG A 441 -31.94 4.71 -21.44
C ARG A 441 -30.73 4.45 -22.34
N GLN A 442 -29.51 4.85 -21.97
CA GLN A 442 -28.33 4.68 -22.84
C GLN A 442 -27.31 3.62 -22.39
N LEU A 443 -27.63 2.81 -21.37
CA LEU A 443 -26.81 1.66 -20.98
C LEU A 443 -26.84 0.50 -22.00
N TYR A 444 -27.76 0.51 -22.98
CA TYR A 444 -27.89 -0.56 -23.98
C TYR A 444 -26.83 -0.49 -25.10
N CYS A 445 -26.38 0.73 -25.46
CA CYS A 445 -25.33 0.90 -26.49
C CYS A 445 -23.92 0.63 -25.96
N ILE A 446 -23.74 0.67 -24.64
CA ILE A 446 -22.49 0.24 -23.98
C ILE A 446 -22.29 -1.29 -24.14
N GLY A 447 -23.37 -2.05 -24.42
CA GLY A 447 -23.40 -3.51 -24.54
C GLY A 447 -22.42 -4.16 -25.52
N MET A 448 -22.00 -3.48 -26.60
CA MET A 448 -21.17 -4.10 -27.64
C MET A 448 -19.66 -3.92 -27.46
N ALA A 449 -19.21 -3.09 -26.51
CA ALA A 449 -17.80 -2.97 -26.13
C ALA A 449 -17.44 -3.81 -24.88
N ILE A 450 -18.33 -4.74 -24.48
CA ILE A 450 -18.25 -5.53 -23.24
C ILE A 450 -17.60 -6.91 -23.47
N GLY A 451 -16.65 -7.04 -24.40
CA GLY A 451 -15.81 -8.24 -24.49
C GLY A 451 -14.75 -8.27 -23.40
N SER A 452 -14.03 -7.17 -23.24
CA SER A 452 -12.89 -7.04 -22.33
C SER A 452 -13.29 -6.51 -20.93
N LEU A 453 -14.46 -5.85 -20.83
CA LEU A 453 -15.00 -5.31 -19.57
C LEU A 453 -15.52 -6.41 -18.63
N VAL A 454 -15.91 -7.60 -19.11
CA VAL A 454 -16.45 -8.69 -18.25
C VAL A 454 -15.39 -9.29 -17.34
N GLN A 455 -14.11 -9.28 -17.70
CA GLN A 455 -13.04 -9.76 -16.81
C GLN A 455 -12.70 -8.75 -15.71
N LEU A 456 -12.70 -7.44 -16.01
CA LEU A 456 -12.52 -6.38 -15.02
C LEU A 456 -13.75 -6.24 -14.10
N PHE A 457 -14.97 -6.42 -14.64
CA PHE A 457 -16.18 -6.46 -13.82
C PHE A 457 -16.31 -7.71 -12.96
N ARG A 458 -15.56 -8.81 -13.16
CA ARG A 458 -15.62 -9.96 -12.24
C ARG A 458 -15.15 -9.61 -10.82
N GLY A 459 -14.24 -8.65 -10.66
CA GLY A 459 -13.85 -8.11 -9.35
C GLY A 459 -14.93 -7.22 -8.74
N PHE A 460 -15.53 -6.33 -9.54
CA PHE A 460 -16.57 -5.40 -9.08
C PHE A 460 -17.92 -6.08 -8.83
N CYS A 461 -18.29 -7.06 -9.64
CA CYS A 461 -19.48 -7.88 -9.48
C CYS A 461 -19.42 -8.73 -8.21
N ARG A 462 -18.25 -9.16 -7.71
CA ARG A 462 -18.17 -9.79 -6.39
C ARG A 462 -18.54 -8.83 -5.25
N LEU A 463 -18.21 -7.54 -5.36
CA LEU A 463 -18.59 -6.54 -4.36
C LEU A 463 -20.06 -6.09 -4.46
N VAL A 464 -20.61 -6.02 -5.67
CA VAL A 464 -21.97 -5.50 -5.91
C VAL A 464 -23.04 -6.61 -5.85
N LEU A 465 -22.80 -7.82 -6.38
CA LEU A 465 -23.78 -8.92 -6.33
C LEU A 465 -23.93 -9.50 -4.92
N LEU A 466 -22.90 -9.46 -4.06
CA LEU A 466 -23.06 -9.86 -2.65
C LEU A 466 -23.96 -8.89 -1.86
N SER A 467 -24.20 -7.66 -2.36
CA SER A 467 -25.12 -6.71 -1.73
C SER A 467 -26.56 -6.76 -2.25
N HIS A 468 -26.82 -7.45 -3.37
CA HIS A 468 -28.14 -7.50 -4.00
C HIS A 468 -28.81 -8.89 -3.97
N CYS A 469 -28.10 -9.96 -3.61
CA CYS A 469 -28.70 -11.31 -3.51
C CYS A 469 -29.23 -11.68 -2.11
N TYR A 470 -29.25 -10.78 -1.13
CA TYR A 470 -29.73 -11.08 0.24
C TYR A 470 -30.95 -10.25 0.71
N ASN A 471 -31.59 -9.47 -0.17
CA ASN A 471 -32.76 -8.65 0.17
C ASN A 471 -33.98 -8.92 -0.74
N THR A 472 -34.26 -10.19 -1.02
CA THR A 472 -35.58 -10.61 -1.50
C THR A 472 -36.12 -11.67 -0.54
N PRO A 473 -37.12 -11.36 0.29
CA PRO A 473 -37.95 -12.40 0.89
C PRO A 473 -38.77 -13.08 -0.22
N ILE A 474 -39.06 -14.36 -0.03
CA ILE A 474 -39.96 -15.19 -0.86
C ILE A 474 -41.30 -14.50 -1.06
#